data_AF-A0A672R186-F1
#
_entry.id   AF-A0A672R186-F1
#
_cell.length_a   1.000
_cell.length_b   1.000
_cell.length_c   1.000
_cell.angle_alpha   90.00
_cell.angle_beta   90.00
_cell.angle_gamma   90.00
#
_symmetry.space_group_name_H-M   'P 1'
#
loop_
_entity.id
_entity.type
_entity.pdbx_description
1 polymer ?
#
loop_
_entity_poly.entity_id
_entity_poly.type
_entity_poly.pdbx_seq_one_letter_code
_entity_poly.pdbx_strand_id
1 'polypeptide(L)'
;MGTPGSGRKRAPIKDRFSAEDEALSSIAREAEARLAAKRAARAEARDIRMRELEQQQKELDEKCDKQFTDTYSRPSSRCTTPALSAAALASLGGSSSRRGSGDAGSIIMDAEASISELKDSLSEVEEKYKKAMVSNAQLDNEKANLIYQVDTLKDVIEEMEEQMSELHRETEEKSKELERQKHTCSVQQHKLEDMKEGIRQRDELIEENQKIQQKLDNLTREAFDLQETVNWKDKKIAALERQKEYFDCIRNERDELRDELADLKGKSRMGEKHGLVIIPEDMPNGDVSHESPTSGITVVTQEAAQVLESAGDGPLDVRLRKLVDEKDELLSQIRKLKMQLEEERQKHLKIDSVYTEGERMENGTDLHFIEMQRDANRQISEYKFKLSKAEQEMATMEQNLRTALDKTEEMEMTNNHLIKRLEKMKANRNALLSQQ
;
A
#
# COMPACT_ATOMS: atom_id res chain seq x y z
N MET A 1 52.58 -6.86 -13.86
CA MET A 1 51.48 -6.18 -14.58
C MET A 1 50.29 -7.12 -14.54
N GLY A 2 49.24 -6.74 -13.81
CA GLY A 2 48.26 -7.66 -13.22
C GLY A 2 47.23 -8.26 -14.18
N THR A 3 46.77 -9.47 -13.83
CA THR A 3 45.63 -10.15 -14.43
C THR A 3 44.33 -9.67 -13.76
N PRO A 4 43.28 -9.28 -14.51
CA PRO A 4 41.99 -8.94 -13.90
C PRO A 4 41.22 -10.21 -13.55
N GLY A 5 40.77 -10.30 -12.30
CA GLY A 5 39.98 -11.41 -11.77
C GLY A 5 38.62 -11.55 -12.45
N SER A 6 38.25 -12.80 -12.74
CA SER A 6 36.91 -13.20 -13.19
C SER A 6 35.88 -12.97 -12.08
N GLY A 7 35.03 -11.95 -12.26
CA GLY A 7 33.93 -11.64 -11.36
C GLY A 7 32.79 -12.65 -11.51
N ARG A 8 32.61 -13.53 -10.51
CA ARG A 8 31.41 -14.35 -10.34
C ARG A 8 30.19 -13.44 -10.18
N LYS A 9 29.31 -13.40 -11.19
CA LYS A 9 27.95 -12.86 -11.05
C LYS A 9 27.20 -13.71 -10.00
N ARG A 10 26.82 -13.11 -8.87
CA ARG A 10 25.88 -13.74 -7.92
C ARG A 10 24.49 -13.75 -8.57
N ALA A 11 23.91 -14.93 -8.74
CA ALA A 11 22.51 -15.11 -9.10
C ALA A 11 21.61 -14.49 -8.02
N PRO A 12 20.46 -13.90 -8.39
CA PRO A 12 19.55 -13.30 -7.42
C PRO A 12 19.00 -14.38 -6.47
N ILE A 13 19.01 -14.10 -5.18
CA ILE A 13 18.62 -14.98 -4.05
C ILE A 13 17.11 -15.34 -4.06
N LYS A 14 16.36 -14.94 -5.09
CA LYS A 14 14.89 -14.97 -5.13
C LYS A 14 14.29 -16.36 -5.36
N ASP A 15 15.02 -17.28 -6.00
CA ASP A 15 14.52 -18.63 -6.33
C ASP A 15 14.74 -19.67 -5.23
N ARG A 16 15.64 -19.42 -4.28
CA ARG A 16 15.92 -20.38 -3.19
C ARG A 16 14.76 -20.49 -2.20
N PHE A 17 14.16 -19.36 -1.85
CA PHE A 17 13.03 -19.35 -0.94
C PHE A 17 11.79 -20.03 -1.54
N SER A 18 11.58 -19.94 -2.85
CA SER A 18 10.44 -20.59 -3.52
C SER A 18 10.59 -22.12 -3.58
N ALA A 19 11.80 -22.62 -3.86
CA ALA A 19 12.06 -24.05 -3.92
C ALA A 19 12.01 -24.71 -2.53
N GLU A 20 12.43 -23.99 -1.49
CA GLU A 20 12.32 -24.45 -0.10
C GLU A 20 10.86 -24.47 0.38
N ASP A 21 10.05 -23.46 0.05
CA ASP A 21 8.62 -23.43 0.40
C ASP A 21 7.82 -24.53 -0.31
N GLU A 22 8.17 -24.81 -1.57
CA GLU A 22 7.56 -25.88 -2.36
C GLU A 22 7.94 -27.28 -1.83
N ALA A 23 9.19 -27.45 -1.39
CA ALA A 23 9.64 -28.68 -0.73
C ALA A 23 8.93 -28.90 0.62
N LEU A 24 8.77 -27.86 1.44
CA LEU A 24 8.02 -27.95 2.71
C LEU A 24 6.54 -28.28 2.47
N SER A 25 5.92 -27.67 1.45
CA SER A 25 4.55 -27.96 1.06
C SER A 25 4.36 -29.39 0.54
N SER A 26 5.37 -29.96 -0.14
CA SER A 26 5.36 -31.36 -0.57
C SER A 26 5.48 -32.32 0.62
N ILE A 27 6.38 -32.02 1.56
CA ILE A 27 6.57 -32.82 2.78
C ILE A 27 5.29 -32.83 3.63
N ALA A 28 4.62 -31.67 3.76
CA ALA A 28 3.35 -31.56 4.49
C ALA A 28 2.26 -32.45 3.86
N ARG A 29 2.07 -32.37 2.53
CA ARG A 29 1.11 -33.23 1.80
C ARG A 29 1.43 -34.71 1.91
N GLU A 30 2.71 -35.07 1.85
CA GLU A 30 3.13 -36.47 1.98
C GLU A 30 2.92 -37.00 3.41
N ALA A 31 3.13 -36.16 4.42
CA ALA A 31 2.85 -36.50 5.81
C ALA A 31 1.34 -36.67 6.05
N GLU A 32 0.52 -35.79 5.50
CA GLU A 32 -0.95 -35.86 5.57
C GLU A 32 -1.48 -37.12 4.87
N ALA A 33 -0.98 -37.43 3.67
CA ALA A 33 -1.34 -38.66 2.96
C ALA A 33 -0.97 -39.93 3.75
N ARG A 34 0.19 -39.94 4.41
CA ARG A 34 0.59 -41.05 5.30
C ARG A 34 -0.31 -41.17 6.53
N LEU A 35 -0.73 -40.06 7.11
CA LEU A 35 -1.67 -40.04 8.24
C LEU A 35 -3.05 -40.55 7.81
N ALA A 36 -3.56 -40.08 6.67
CA ALA A 36 -4.82 -40.55 6.10
C ALA A 36 -4.80 -42.06 5.82
N ALA A 37 -3.70 -42.59 5.27
CA ALA A 37 -3.54 -44.03 5.05
C ALA A 37 -3.53 -44.82 6.37
N LYS A 38 -2.91 -44.29 7.43
CA LYS A 38 -2.98 -44.90 8.77
C LYS A 38 -4.39 -44.90 9.35
N ARG A 39 -5.15 -43.81 9.17
CA ARG A 39 -6.57 -43.74 9.59
C ARG A 39 -7.42 -44.77 8.84
N ALA A 40 -7.24 -44.90 7.53
CA ALA A 40 -7.93 -45.89 6.72
C ALA A 40 -7.60 -47.33 7.17
N ALA A 41 -6.33 -47.65 7.39
CA ALA A 41 -5.92 -48.98 7.86
C ALA A 41 -6.47 -49.31 9.26
N ARG A 42 -6.53 -48.32 10.17
CA ARG A 42 -7.17 -48.49 11.49
C ARG A 42 -8.68 -48.71 11.36
N ALA A 43 -9.35 -47.96 10.49
CA ALA A 43 -10.77 -48.13 10.22
C ALA A 43 -11.05 -49.53 9.66
N GLU A 44 -10.28 -49.99 8.68
CA GLU A 44 -10.39 -51.36 8.13
C GLU A 44 -10.14 -52.43 9.21
N ALA A 45 -9.16 -52.22 10.10
CA ALA A 45 -8.90 -53.14 11.21
C ALA A 45 -10.07 -53.21 12.20
N ARG A 46 -10.71 -52.07 12.52
CA ARG A 46 -11.94 -52.03 13.33
C ARG A 46 -13.05 -52.82 12.63
N ASP A 47 -13.20 -52.63 11.33
CA ASP A 47 -14.23 -53.27 10.50
C ASP A 47 -14.05 -54.80 10.42
N ILE A 48 -12.80 -55.27 10.28
CA ILE A 48 -12.46 -56.70 10.31
C ILE A 48 -12.78 -57.30 11.67
N ARG A 49 -12.38 -56.63 12.76
CA ARG A 49 -12.63 -57.10 14.13
C ARG A 49 -14.13 -57.14 14.45
N MET A 50 -14.91 -56.16 13.97
CA MET A 50 -16.37 -56.17 14.11
C MET A 50 -17.00 -57.34 13.37
N ARG A 51 -16.55 -57.63 12.14
CA ARG A 51 -17.02 -58.80 11.38
C ARG A 51 -16.64 -60.13 12.04
N GLU A 52 -15.45 -60.24 12.64
CA GLU A 52 -15.05 -61.43 13.41
C GLU A 52 -15.88 -61.61 14.68
N LEU A 53 -16.16 -60.54 15.41
CA LEU A 53 -17.05 -60.60 16.57
C LEU A 53 -18.48 -61.02 16.18
N GLU A 54 -19.01 -60.50 15.07
CA GLU A 54 -20.30 -60.96 14.52
C GLU A 54 -20.27 -62.44 14.12
N GLN A 55 -19.17 -62.92 13.56
CA GLN A 55 -19.00 -64.35 13.23
C GLN A 55 -18.94 -65.22 14.48
N GLN A 56 -18.20 -64.81 15.51
CA GLN A 56 -18.15 -65.54 16.78
C GLN A 56 -19.53 -65.57 17.46
N GLN A 57 -20.28 -64.47 17.41
CA GLN A 57 -21.66 -64.41 17.90
C GLN A 57 -22.55 -65.42 17.15
N LYS A 58 -22.51 -65.42 15.81
CA LYS A 58 -23.27 -66.36 14.96
C LYS A 58 -22.87 -67.82 15.20
N GLU A 59 -21.58 -68.11 15.36
CA GLU A 59 -21.13 -69.47 15.66
C GLU A 59 -21.57 -69.95 17.04
N LEU A 60 -21.61 -69.06 18.04
CA LEU A 60 -22.13 -69.39 19.37
C LEU A 60 -23.64 -69.61 19.32
N ASP A 61 -24.39 -68.79 18.59
CA ASP A 61 -25.83 -68.97 18.36
C ASP A 61 -26.11 -70.29 17.62
N GLU A 62 -25.35 -70.61 16.57
CA GLU A 62 -25.46 -71.90 15.87
C GLU A 62 -25.07 -73.09 16.75
N LYS A 63 -24.06 -72.95 17.64
CA LYS A 63 -23.69 -74.01 18.59
C LYS A 63 -24.74 -74.19 19.67
N CYS A 64 -25.39 -73.10 20.10
CA CYS A 64 -26.54 -73.13 20.99
C CYS A 64 -27.73 -73.84 20.32
N ASP A 65 -28.03 -73.50 19.06
CA ASP A 65 -29.08 -74.15 18.27
C ASP A 65 -28.79 -75.63 17.99
N LYS A 66 -27.52 -76.00 17.72
CA LYS A 66 -27.09 -77.40 17.53
C LYS A 66 -27.19 -78.21 18.82
N GLN A 67 -26.81 -77.63 19.97
CA GLN A 67 -27.07 -78.23 21.29
C GLN A 67 -28.57 -78.30 21.60
N PHE A 68 -29.36 -77.34 21.11
CA PHE A 68 -30.82 -77.32 21.27
C PHE A 68 -31.51 -78.39 20.40
N THR A 69 -30.98 -78.70 19.20
CA THR A 69 -31.51 -79.76 18.34
C THR A 69 -31.23 -81.17 18.85
N ASP A 70 -30.08 -81.42 19.49
CA ASP A 70 -29.76 -82.75 20.05
C ASP A 70 -30.43 -83.03 21.41
N THR A 71 -30.94 -82.00 22.09
CA THR A 71 -31.44 -82.15 23.48
C THR A 71 -32.97 -82.18 23.61
N TYR A 72 -33.75 -82.01 22.53
CA TYR A 72 -35.22 -81.99 22.64
C TYR A 72 -35.95 -82.99 21.73
N SER A 73 -35.76 -84.28 22.03
CA SER A 73 -36.92 -85.12 22.34
C SER A 73 -37.56 -84.62 23.65
N ARG A 74 -38.47 -83.66 23.48
CA ARG A 74 -39.39 -82.95 24.41
C ARG A 74 -40.04 -83.81 25.53
N PRO A 75 -40.66 -83.27 26.64
CA PRO A 75 -40.93 -81.86 27.06
C PRO A 75 -40.65 -81.46 28.54
N SER A 76 -40.52 -80.15 28.83
CA SER A 76 -41.28 -79.43 29.90
C SER A 76 -40.99 -77.91 29.84
N SER A 77 -41.88 -77.05 29.32
CA SER A 77 -42.95 -76.27 29.99
C SER A 77 -42.52 -75.21 31.03
N ARG A 78 -42.57 -73.95 30.56
CA ARG A 78 -43.03 -72.67 31.19
C ARG A 78 -42.47 -72.24 32.56
N CYS A 79 -41.82 -71.07 32.60
CA CYS A 79 -42.41 -69.84 33.14
C CYS A 79 -41.48 -68.62 32.99
N THR A 80 -42.07 -67.49 32.63
CA THR A 80 -41.48 -66.16 32.48
C THR A 80 -41.93 -65.27 33.63
N THR A 81 -41.00 -64.72 34.41
CA THR A 81 -41.19 -63.47 35.19
C THR A 81 -39.85 -62.75 35.37
N PRO A 82 -39.78 -61.41 35.22
CA PRO A 82 -38.56 -60.65 35.42
C PRO A 82 -38.28 -60.36 36.91
N ALA A 83 -36.98 -60.23 37.20
CA ALA A 83 -36.36 -60.15 38.50
C ALA A 83 -36.63 -58.86 39.28
N LEU A 84 -36.78 -59.01 40.60
CA LEU A 84 -36.60 -57.97 41.62
C LEU A 84 -35.14 -58.00 42.07
N SER A 85 -34.55 -56.82 42.28
CA SER A 85 -33.21 -56.63 42.83
C SER A 85 -33.24 -56.07 44.25
N ALA A 86 -32.24 -56.52 45.01
CA ALA A 86 -31.45 -55.82 46.03
C ALA A 86 -31.94 -55.68 47.49
N ALA A 87 -30.96 -55.91 48.37
CA ALA A 87 -30.82 -55.52 49.78
C ALA A 87 -31.45 -56.42 50.87
N ALA A 88 -30.62 -57.27 51.47
CA ALA A 88 -30.40 -57.35 52.93
C ALA A 88 -29.61 -58.62 53.29
N LEU A 89 -28.33 -58.49 53.61
CA LEU A 89 -27.62 -59.50 54.43
C LEU A 89 -26.80 -58.78 55.49
N ALA A 90 -27.47 -58.50 56.61
CA ALA A 90 -26.85 -58.34 57.90
C ALA A 90 -27.68 -59.18 58.87
N SER A 91 -27.09 -60.25 59.41
CA SER A 91 -27.34 -60.83 60.73
C SER A 91 -27.06 -62.33 60.69
N LEU A 92 -25.99 -62.75 61.39
CA LEU A 92 -25.96 -63.98 62.16
C LEU A 92 -24.73 -63.97 63.07
N GLY A 93 -24.93 -63.41 64.25
CA GLY A 93 -24.08 -63.63 65.40
C GLY A 93 -24.61 -64.78 66.26
N GLY A 94 -23.71 -65.68 66.64
CA GLY A 94 -23.58 -66.24 67.99
C GLY A 94 -24.68 -67.14 68.56
N SER A 95 -24.38 -68.43 68.67
CA SER A 95 -24.73 -69.33 69.80
C SER A 95 -23.70 -70.47 69.77
N SER A 96 -22.76 -70.59 70.71
CA SER A 96 -22.88 -70.99 72.13
C SER A 96 -23.03 -72.51 72.33
N SER A 97 -22.01 -73.08 72.99
CA SER A 97 -22.10 -74.08 74.08
C SER A 97 -21.47 -75.48 73.89
N ARG A 98 -20.26 -75.62 74.48
CA ARG A 98 -19.79 -76.59 75.51
C ARG A 98 -20.03 -78.12 75.37
N ARG A 99 -18.90 -78.81 75.14
CA ARG A 99 -18.26 -79.94 75.89
C ARG A 99 -19.11 -80.83 76.84
N GLY A 100 -18.95 -82.15 76.66
CA GLY A 100 -19.03 -83.25 77.66
C GLY A 100 -19.28 -84.59 76.95
N SER A 101 -18.41 -85.60 76.90
CA SER A 101 -17.77 -86.45 77.92
C SER A 101 -18.20 -87.91 77.70
N GLY A 102 -17.32 -88.70 77.06
CA GLY A 102 -17.11 -90.13 77.24
C GLY A 102 -18.29 -91.10 77.09
N ASP A 103 -18.37 -91.78 75.94
CA ASP A 103 -18.75 -93.19 75.91
C ASP A 103 -18.19 -93.89 74.65
N ALA A 104 -17.70 -95.12 74.80
CA ALA A 104 -17.00 -95.87 73.75
C ALA A 104 -17.94 -96.46 72.66
N GLY A 105 -19.22 -96.05 72.65
CA GLY A 105 -20.16 -96.19 71.53
C GLY A 105 -20.31 -94.91 70.68
N SER A 106 -19.72 -93.79 71.11
CA SER A 106 -19.84 -92.47 70.47
C SER A 106 -19.03 -92.34 69.18
N ILE A 107 -17.96 -93.11 69.00
CA ILE A 107 -17.01 -92.92 67.88
C ILE A 107 -17.65 -93.23 66.51
N ILE A 108 -18.65 -94.12 66.45
CA ILE A 108 -19.26 -94.54 65.18
C ILE A 108 -20.39 -93.59 64.74
N MET A 109 -21.23 -93.12 65.67
CA MET A 109 -22.24 -92.09 65.37
C MET A 109 -21.63 -90.69 65.22
N ASP A 110 -20.55 -90.37 65.93
CA ASP A 110 -19.77 -89.14 65.79
C ASP A 110 -18.96 -89.13 64.47
N ALA A 111 -18.47 -90.30 64.03
CA ALA A 111 -17.87 -90.45 62.70
C ALA A 111 -18.91 -90.32 61.58
N GLU A 112 -20.11 -90.89 61.73
CA GLU A 112 -21.18 -90.79 60.71
C GLU A 112 -21.77 -89.38 60.62
N ALA A 113 -21.96 -88.70 61.76
CA ALA A 113 -22.30 -87.27 61.81
C ALA A 113 -21.18 -86.40 61.23
N SER A 114 -19.92 -86.65 61.59
CA SER A 114 -18.75 -85.96 61.01
C SER A 114 -18.66 -86.17 59.49
N ILE A 115 -18.96 -87.37 58.98
CA ILE A 115 -18.99 -87.65 57.54
C ILE A 115 -20.15 -86.91 56.86
N SER A 116 -21.31 -86.81 57.51
CA SER A 116 -22.44 -86.03 56.99
C SER A 116 -22.12 -84.54 56.94
N GLU A 117 -21.56 -83.97 58.02
CA GLU A 117 -21.12 -82.57 58.06
C GLU A 117 -20.01 -82.28 57.03
N LEU A 118 -19.09 -83.21 56.79
CA LEU A 118 -18.09 -83.09 55.73
C LEU A 118 -18.70 -83.11 54.32
N LYS A 119 -19.77 -83.88 54.11
CA LYS A 119 -20.51 -83.89 52.83
C LYS A 119 -21.31 -82.61 52.62
N ASP A 120 -21.94 -82.10 53.67
CA ASP A 120 -22.67 -80.82 53.62
C ASP A 120 -21.70 -79.65 53.41
N SER A 121 -20.54 -79.68 54.08
CA SER A 121 -19.43 -78.74 53.88
C SER A 121 -18.86 -78.81 52.45
N LEU A 122 -18.68 -80.02 51.91
CA LEU A 122 -18.27 -80.21 50.53
C LEU A 122 -19.30 -79.61 49.56
N SER A 123 -20.60 -79.90 49.76
CA SER A 123 -21.69 -79.36 48.95
C SER A 123 -21.75 -77.83 49.04
N GLU A 124 -21.54 -77.24 50.23
CA GLU A 124 -21.52 -75.79 50.41
C GLU A 124 -20.32 -75.13 49.70
N VAL A 125 -19.16 -75.78 49.73
CA VAL A 125 -17.96 -75.34 48.99
C VAL A 125 -18.18 -75.45 47.48
N GLU A 126 -18.81 -76.53 47.00
CA GLU A 126 -19.17 -76.71 45.59
C GLU A 126 -20.15 -75.63 45.09
N GLU A 127 -21.16 -75.27 45.89
CA GLU A 127 -22.07 -74.18 45.55
C GLU A 127 -21.37 -72.81 45.55
N LYS A 128 -20.50 -72.55 46.52
CA LYS A 128 -19.68 -71.33 46.57
C LYS A 128 -18.76 -71.24 45.36
N TYR A 129 -18.16 -72.35 44.95
CA TYR A 129 -17.34 -72.42 43.74
C TYR A 129 -18.15 -72.12 42.48
N LYS A 130 -19.35 -72.72 42.32
CA LYS A 130 -20.25 -72.40 41.20
C LYS A 130 -20.64 -70.92 41.16
N LYS A 131 -21.02 -70.33 42.30
CA LYS A 131 -21.34 -68.89 42.42
C LYS A 131 -20.14 -68.01 42.05
N ALA A 132 -18.95 -68.35 42.53
CA ALA A 132 -17.72 -67.65 42.18
C ALA A 132 -17.40 -67.75 40.69
N MET A 133 -17.62 -68.91 40.07
CA MET A 133 -17.37 -69.12 38.64
C MET A 133 -18.33 -68.28 37.79
N VAL A 134 -19.62 -68.22 38.14
CA VAL A 134 -20.61 -67.37 37.46
C VAL A 134 -20.27 -65.88 37.63
N SER A 135 -19.90 -65.46 38.84
CA SER A 135 -19.47 -64.08 39.11
C SER A 135 -18.21 -63.71 38.34
N ASN A 136 -17.24 -64.63 38.22
CA ASN A 136 -16.00 -64.36 37.49
C ASN A 136 -16.28 -64.20 35.98
N ALA A 137 -17.16 -65.03 35.41
CA ALA A 137 -17.60 -64.88 34.03
C ALA A 137 -18.35 -63.55 33.78
N GLN A 138 -19.15 -63.08 34.75
CA GLN A 138 -19.78 -61.75 34.69
C GLN A 138 -18.73 -60.64 34.69
N LEU A 139 -17.75 -60.70 35.60
CA LEU A 139 -16.67 -59.73 35.68
C LEU A 139 -15.80 -59.70 34.40
N ASP A 140 -15.56 -60.85 33.78
CA ASP A 140 -14.83 -60.92 32.51
C ASP A 140 -15.60 -60.23 31.37
N ASN A 141 -16.93 -60.39 31.32
CA ASN A 141 -17.77 -59.67 30.35
C ASN A 141 -17.78 -58.16 30.61
N GLU A 142 -17.92 -57.73 31.87
CA GLU A 142 -17.86 -56.32 32.24
C GLU A 142 -16.51 -55.70 31.91
N LYS A 143 -15.42 -56.44 32.17
CA LYS A 143 -14.06 -56.04 31.80
C LYS A 143 -13.91 -55.91 30.29
N ALA A 144 -14.42 -56.85 29.49
CA ALA A 144 -14.39 -56.77 28.03
C ALA A 144 -15.17 -55.55 27.51
N ASN A 145 -16.35 -55.28 28.07
CA ASN A 145 -17.16 -54.12 27.73
C ASN A 145 -16.47 -52.79 28.07
N LEU A 146 -15.84 -52.71 29.26
CA LEU A 146 -15.08 -51.52 29.67
C LEU A 146 -13.84 -51.29 28.80
N ILE A 147 -13.14 -52.35 28.41
CA ILE A 147 -12.01 -52.24 27.46
C ILE A 147 -12.49 -51.65 26.14
N TYR A 148 -13.60 -52.14 25.59
CA TYR A 148 -14.18 -51.60 24.36
C TYR A 148 -14.58 -50.13 24.49
N GLN A 149 -15.21 -49.73 25.61
CA GLN A 149 -15.54 -48.32 25.84
C GLN A 149 -14.28 -47.45 25.91
N VAL A 150 -13.24 -47.89 26.63
CA VAL A 150 -11.98 -47.15 26.73
C VAL A 150 -11.33 -46.98 25.36
N ASP A 151 -11.31 -48.02 24.53
CA ASP A 151 -10.75 -47.93 23.18
C ASP A 151 -11.55 -46.98 22.28
N THR A 152 -12.88 -47.03 22.35
CA THR A 152 -13.76 -46.11 21.61
C THR A 152 -13.54 -44.66 22.05
N LEU A 153 -13.41 -44.41 23.36
CA LEU A 153 -13.16 -43.06 23.88
C LEU A 153 -11.78 -42.54 23.50
N LYS A 154 -10.75 -43.38 23.46
CA LYS A 154 -9.42 -42.99 22.95
C LYS A 154 -9.49 -42.56 21.49
N ASP A 155 -10.25 -43.30 20.66
CA ASP A 155 -10.44 -42.95 19.25
C ASP A 155 -11.10 -41.57 19.09
N VAL A 156 -12.12 -41.28 19.91
CA VAL A 156 -12.78 -39.95 19.92
C VAL A 156 -11.82 -38.85 20.40
N ILE A 157 -10.98 -39.12 21.40
CA ILE A 157 -9.97 -38.16 21.87
C ILE A 157 -8.95 -37.87 20.77
N GLU A 158 -8.43 -38.90 20.07
CA GLU A 158 -7.51 -38.72 18.95
C GLU A 158 -8.16 -37.87 17.83
N GLU A 159 -9.44 -38.11 17.50
CA GLU A 159 -10.16 -37.32 16.50
C GLU A 159 -10.33 -35.85 16.95
N MET A 160 -10.66 -35.61 18.22
CA MET A 160 -10.75 -34.25 18.76
C MET A 160 -9.40 -33.52 18.77
N GLU A 161 -8.30 -34.21 19.09
CA GLU A 161 -6.94 -33.64 19.04
C GLU A 161 -6.53 -33.25 17.61
N GLU A 162 -6.90 -34.07 16.63
CA GLU A 162 -6.69 -33.77 15.21
C GLU A 162 -7.51 -32.56 14.76
N GLN A 163 -8.80 -32.50 15.12
CA GLN A 163 -9.67 -31.34 14.83
C GLN A 163 -9.14 -30.06 15.48
N MET A 164 -8.67 -30.13 16.74
CA MET A 164 -8.04 -28.99 17.40
C MET A 164 -6.79 -28.55 16.65
N SER A 165 -5.92 -29.48 16.24
CA SER A 165 -4.69 -29.17 15.52
C SER A 165 -4.97 -28.52 14.17
N GLU A 166 -6.01 -28.97 13.47
CA GLU A 166 -6.43 -28.41 12.19
C GLU A 166 -7.00 -26.99 12.34
N LEU A 167 -7.85 -26.75 13.34
CA LEU A 167 -8.37 -25.41 13.66
C LEU A 167 -7.26 -24.42 14.05
N HIS A 168 -6.24 -24.89 14.79
CA HIS A 168 -5.07 -24.06 15.11
C HIS A 168 -4.31 -23.68 13.84
N ARG A 169 -4.05 -24.64 12.95
CA ARG A 169 -3.38 -24.38 11.66
C ARG A 169 -4.18 -23.38 10.80
N GLU A 170 -5.50 -23.56 10.68
CA GLU A 170 -6.34 -22.63 9.93
C GLU A 170 -6.31 -21.22 10.53
N THR A 171 -6.36 -21.10 11.86
CA THR A 171 -6.29 -19.80 12.55
C THR A 171 -4.96 -19.10 12.28
N GLU A 172 -3.84 -19.83 12.28
CA GLU A 172 -2.53 -19.29 11.93
C GLU A 172 -2.46 -18.84 10.47
N GLU A 173 -3.03 -19.61 9.53
CA GLU A 173 -3.10 -19.24 8.12
C GLU A 173 -3.95 -17.98 7.90
N LYS A 174 -5.12 -17.88 8.54
CA LYS A 174 -5.96 -16.67 8.51
C LYS A 174 -5.23 -15.47 9.13
N SER A 175 -4.46 -15.67 10.20
CA SER A 175 -3.64 -14.63 10.81
C SER A 175 -2.55 -14.13 9.86
N LYS A 176 -1.83 -15.05 9.19
CA LYS A 176 -0.83 -14.69 8.17
C LYS A 176 -1.45 -13.93 6.99
N GLU A 177 -2.61 -14.37 6.51
CA GLU A 177 -3.32 -13.67 5.43
C GLU A 177 -3.78 -12.28 5.86
N LEU A 178 -4.29 -12.13 7.09
CA LEU A 178 -4.64 -10.82 7.66
C LEU A 178 -3.43 -9.87 7.66
N GLU A 179 -2.24 -10.33 8.04
CA GLU A 179 -1.04 -9.51 8.02
C GLU A 179 -0.59 -9.14 6.59
N ARG A 180 -0.73 -10.06 5.61
CA ARG A 180 -0.50 -9.72 4.20
C ARG A 180 -1.48 -8.65 3.70
N GLN A 181 -2.75 -8.75 4.08
CA GLN A 181 -3.77 -7.78 3.72
C GLN A 181 -3.51 -6.41 4.37
N LYS A 182 -3.12 -6.38 5.65
CA LYS A 182 -2.71 -5.14 6.33
C LYS A 182 -1.53 -4.46 5.63
N HIS A 183 -0.51 -5.22 5.26
CA HIS A 183 0.62 -4.69 4.51
C HIS A 183 0.17 -4.09 3.16
N THR A 184 -0.69 -4.81 2.42
CA THR A 184 -1.22 -4.33 1.13
C THR A 184 -2.03 -3.04 1.29
N CYS A 185 -2.89 -2.97 2.32
CA CYS A 185 -3.66 -1.79 2.65
C CYS A 185 -2.75 -0.60 2.98
N SER A 186 -1.69 -0.80 3.77
CA SER A 186 -0.70 0.22 4.09
C SER A 186 -0.01 0.78 2.84
N VAL A 187 0.41 -0.10 1.91
CA VAL A 187 1.02 0.31 0.63
C VAL A 187 0.03 1.12 -0.22
N GLN A 188 -1.24 0.71 -0.26
CA GLN A 188 -2.27 1.44 -0.99
C GLN A 188 -2.57 2.81 -0.35
N GLN A 189 -2.58 2.91 0.98
CA GLN A 189 -2.73 4.16 1.69
C GLN A 189 -1.60 5.14 1.36
N HIS A 190 -0.34 4.68 1.35
CA HIS A 190 0.79 5.52 0.96
C HIS A 190 0.63 6.06 -0.47
N LYS A 191 0.28 5.19 -1.44
CA LYS A 191 0.04 5.61 -2.83
C LYS A 191 -1.08 6.64 -2.95
N LEU A 192 -2.14 6.45 -2.16
CA LEU A 192 -3.27 7.38 -2.12
C LEU A 192 -2.83 8.75 -1.60
N GLU A 193 -1.98 8.78 -0.57
CA GLU A 193 -1.43 10.02 -0.03
C GLU A 193 -0.50 10.73 -1.03
N ASP A 194 0.35 9.99 -1.73
CA ASP A 194 1.22 10.54 -2.79
C ASP A 194 0.37 11.19 -3.91
N MET A 195 -0.71 10.52 -4.33
CA MET A 195 -1.63 11.07 -5.33
C MET A 195 -2.37 12.31 -4.82
N LYS A 196 -2.80 12.34 -3.55
CA LYS A 196 -3.42 13.52 -2.95
C LYS A 196 -2.48 14.72 -2.91
N GLU A 197 -1.21 14.51 -2.55
CA GLU A 197 -0.20 15.57 -2.57
C GLU A 197 0.00 16.09 -3.99
N GLY A 198 0.08 15.19 -4.99
CA GLY A 198 0.17 15.59 -6.40
C GLY A 198 -1.05 16.38 -6.88
N ILE A 199 -2.26 16.08 -6.40
CA ILE A 199 -3.45 16.89 -6.69
C ILE A 199 -3.31 18.28 -6.07
N ARG A 200 -2.89 18.36 -4.79
CA ARG A 200 -2.72 19.63 -4.06
C ARG A 200 -1.72 20.57 -4.75
N GLN A 201 -0.58 20.03 -5.19
CA GLN A 201 0.43 20.79 -5.93
C GLN A 201 -0.11 21.33 -7.27
N ARG A 202 -0.90 20.53 -8.00
CA ARG A 202 -1.54 21.02 -9.24
C ARG A 202 -2.53 22.14 -8.96
N ASP A 203 -3.33 22.03 -7.90
CA ASP A 203 -4.31 23.06 -7.54
C ASP A 203 -3.62 24.37 -7.14
N GLU A 204 -2.50 24.29 -6.41
CA GLU A 204 -1.65 25.46 -6.07
C GLU A 204 -1.11 26.14 -7.34
N LEU A 205 -0.57 25.37 -8.29
CA LEU A 205 -0.11 25.90 -9.58
C LEU A 205 -1.24 26.52 -10.41
N ILE A 206 -2.46 25.97 -10.32
CA ILE A 206 -3.64 26.55 -10.99
C ILE A 206 -3.98 27.91 -10.37
N GLU A 207 -3.97 28.02 -9.04
CA GLU A 207 -4.21 29.30 -8.36
C GLU A 207 -3.14 30.35 -8.68
N GLU A 208 -1.87 29.97 -8.72
CA GLU A 208 -0.79 30.88 -9.11
C GLU A 208 -0.94 31.37 -10.55
N ASN A 209 -1.25 30.47 -11.48
CA ASN A 209 -1.52 30.85 -12.88
C ASN A 209 -2.71 31.80 -12.99
N GLN A 210 -3.79 31.58 -12.22
CA GLN A 210 -4.92 32.50 -12.19
C GLN A 210 -4.53 33.89 -11.67
N LYS A 211 -3.70 33.97 -10.62
CA LYS A 211 -3.17 35.25 -10.11
C LYS A 211 -2.29 35.97 -11.14
N ILE A 212 -1.45 35.22 -11.86
CA ILE A 212 -0.62 35.76 -12.94
C ILE A 212 -1.50 36.28 -14.08
N GLN A 213 -2.50 35.52 -14.49
CA GLN A 213 -3.43 35.92 -15.54
C GLN A 213 -4.18 37.20 -15.17
N GLN A 214 -4.67 37.33 -13.94
CA GLN A 214 -5.31 38.57 -13.46
C GLN A 214 -4.35 39.78 -13.51
N LYS A 215 -3.07 39.59 -13.17
CA LYS A 215 -2.06 40.65 -13.30
C LYS A 215 -1.82 41.04 -14.76
N LEU A 216 -1.73 40.06 -15.66
CA LEU A 216 -1.58 40.29 -17.09
C LEU A 216 -2.77 41.06 -17.66
N ASP A 217 -4.00 40.70 -17.28
CA ASP A 217 -5.21 41.39 -17.73
C ASP A 217 -5.23 42.86 -17.25
N ASN A 218 -4.75 43.12 -16.04
CA ASN A 218 -4.62 44.47 -15.50
C ASN A 218 -3.56 45.29 -16.25
N LEU A 219 -2.37 44.73 -16.46
CA LEU A 219 -1.32 45.40 -17.24
C LEU A 219 -1.73 45.65 -18.68
N THR A 220 -2.48 44.72 -19.29
CA THR A 220 -3.02 44.87 -20.65
C THR A 220 -3.98 46.05 -20.72
N ARG A 221 -4.83 46.23 -19.70
CA ARG A 221 -5.74 47.38 -19.61
C ARG A 221 -4.97 48.70 -19.46
N GLU A 222 -3.99 48.74 -18.55
CA GLU A 222 -3.15 49.93 -18.35
C GLU A 222 -2.37 50.30 -19.63
N ALA A 223 -1.83 49.31 -20.33
CA ALA A 223 -1.17 49.51 -21.61
C ALA A 223 -2.10 50.15 -22.65
N PHE A 224 -3.38 49.73 -22.68
CA PHE A 224 -4.38 50.31 -23.58
C PHE A 224 -4.68 51.78 -23.23
N ASP A 225 -4.88 52.09 -21.94
CA ASP A 225 -5.14 53.46 -21.48
C ASP A 225 -3.95 54.41 -21.76
N LEU A 226 -2.73 53.91 -21.56
CA LEU A 226 -1.50 54.65 -21.91
C LEU A 226 -1.36 54.83 -23.42
N GLN A 227 -1.68 53.81 -24.22
CA GLN A 227 -1.67 53.93 -25.68
C GLN A 227 -2.66 54.98 -26.17
N GLU A 228 -3.86 55.07 -25.58
CA GLU A 228 -4.81 56.13 -25.90
C GLU A 228 -4.26 57.52 -25.56
N THR A 229 -3.59 57.65 -24.41
CA THR A 229 -2.92 58.89 -24.00
C THR A 229 -1.81 59.30 -24.97
N VAL A 230 -0.98 58.35 -25.42
CA VAL A 230 0.06 58.57 -26.43
C VAL A 230 -0.58 59.02 -27.75
N ASN A 231 -1.60 58.33 -28.23
CA ASN A 231 -2.30 58.68 -29.46
C ASN A 231 -2.88 60.11 -29.41
N TRP A 232 -3.39 60.54 -28.25
CA TRP A 232 -3.84 61.92 -28.05
C TRP A 232 -2.69 62.93 -28.11
N LYS A 233 -1.56 62.63 -27.46
CA LYS A 233 -0.35 63.47 -27.51
C LYS A 233 0.20 63.59 -28.92
N ASP A 234 0.25 62.51 -29.69
CA ASP A 234 0.72 62.53 -31.08
C ASP A 234 -0.16 63.42 -31.96
N LYS A 235 -1.48 63.34 -31.82
CA LYS A 235 -2.41 64.25 -32.51
C LYS A 235 -2.16 65.71 -32.13
N LYS A 236 -1.87 65.99 -30.85
CA LYS A 236 -1.57 67.33 -30.35
C LYS A 236 -0.24 67.85 -30.89
N ILE A 237 0.79 67.03 -30.91
CA ILE A 237 2.11 67.34 -31.49
C ILE A 237 1.94 67.67 -32.97
N ALA A 238 1.27 66.82 -33.74
CA ALA A 238 1.03 67.07 -35.16
C ALA A 238 0.25 68.37 -35.42
N ALA A 239 -0.68 68.76 -34.54
CA ALA A 239 -1.38 70.04 -34.65
C ALA A 239 -0.43 71.23 -34.39
N LEU A 240 0.45 71.13 -33.40
CA LEU A 240 1.44 72.16 -33.08
C LEU A 240 2.53 72.26 -34.16
N GLU A 241 2.95 71.16 -34.76
CA GLU A 241 3.90 71.13 -35.86
C GLU A 241 3.36 71.89 -37.08
N ARG A 242 2.11 71.62 -37.49
CA ARG A 242 1.45 72.41 -38.54
C ARG A 242 1.39 73.89 -38.19
N GLN A 243 1.07 74.22 -36.94
CA GLN A 243 1.03 75.62 -36.48
C GLN A 243 2.42 76.28 -36.60
N LYS A 244 3.49 75.56 -36.25
CA LYS A 244 4.86 76.03 -36.40
C LYS A 244 5.20 76.29 -37.86
N GLU A 245 4.84 75.39 -38.77
CA GLU A 245 5.05 75.57 -40.23
C GLU A 245 4.38 76.87 -40.72
N TYR A 246 3.13 77.15 -40.33
CA TYR A 246 2.47 78.42 -40.67
C TYR A 246 3.22 79.64 -40.13
N PHE A 247 3.69 79.60 -38.88
CA PHE A 247 4.48 80.70 -38.31
C PHE A 247 5.84 80.88 -38.98
N ASP A 248 6.46 79.79 -39.43
CA ASP A 248 7.72 79.83 -40.17
C ASP A 248 7.50 80.50 -41.56
N CYS A 249 6.39 80.21 -42.26
CA CYS A 249 6.02 80.94 -43.49
C CYS A 249 5.87 82.44 -43.27
N ILE A 250 5.11 82.86 -42.25
CA ILE A 250 4.93 84.29 -41.91
C ILE A 250 6.26 84.94 -41.56
N ARG A 251 7.14 84.22 -40.86
CA ARG A 251 8.47 84.72 -40.48
C ARG A 251 9.33 84.97 -41.73
N ASN A 252 9.34 84.02 -42.66
CA ASN A 252 10.08 84.14 -43.91
C ASN A 252 9.55 85.32 -44.75
N GLU A 253 8.24 85.45 -44.94
CA GLU A 253 7.63 86.59 -45.65
C GLU A 253 8.00 87.93 -45.01
N ARG A 254 7.96 88.02 -43.68
CA ARG A 254 8.36 89.23 -42.95
C ARG A 254 9.84 89.55 -43.17
N ASP A 255 10.70 88.55 -43.17
CA ASP A 255 12.14 88.72 -43.34
C ASP A 255 12.47 89.13 -44.79
N GLU A 256 11.81 88.54 -45.79
CA GLU A 256 11.86 88.97 -47.19
C GLU A 256 11.42 90.44 -47.35
N LEU A 257 10.27 90.82 -46.76
CA LEU A 257 9.80 92.22 -46.80
C LEU A 257 10.77 93.18 -46.10
N ARG A 258 11.47 92.75 -45.05
CA ARG A 258 12.50 93.57 -44.39
C ARG A 258 13.70 93.78 -45.30
N ASP A 259 14.13 92.74 -46.01
CA ASP A 259 15.23 92.82 -46.97
C ASP A 259 14.85 93.74 -48.14
N GLU A 260 13.63 93.62 -48.67
CA GLU A 260 13.11 94.52 -49.72
C GLU A 260 13.06 96.00 -49.26
N LEU A 261 12.62 96.25 -48.02
CA LEU A 261 12.63 97.59 -47.43
C LEU A 261 14.05 98.13 -47.24
N ALA A 262 15.01 97.28 -46.85
CA ALA A 262 16.41 97.65 -46.74
C ALA A 262 17.01 98.03 -48.10
N ASP A 263 16.69 97.27 -49.15
CA ASP A 263 17.09 97.56 -50.52
C ASP A 263 16.49 98.86 -51.04
N LEU A 264 15.21 99.12 -50.79
CA LEU A 264 14.55 100.39 -51.16
C LEU A 264 15.18 101.57 -50.43
N LYS A 265 15.48 101.43 -49.13
CA LYS A 265 16.18 102.44 -48.33
C LYS A 265 17.62 102.66 -48.84
N GLY A 266 18.31 101.60 -49.26
CA GLY A 266 19.61 101.66 -49.90
C GLY A 266 19.57 102.39 -51.24
N LYS A 267 18.57 102.10 -52.08
CA LYS A 267 18.33 102.80 -53.36
C LYS A 267 17.97 104.28 -53.14
N SER A 268 17.17 104.60 -52.12
CA SER A 268 16.88 105.98 -51.72
C SER A 268 18.15 106.73 -51.30
N ARG A 269 19.03 106.10 -50.50
CA ARG A 269 20.35 106.66 -50.14
C ARG A 269 21.32 106.76 -51.33
N MET A 270 21.15 105.91 -52.35
CA MET A 270 21.93 106.00 -53.58
C MET A 270 21.41 107.09 -54.53
N GLY A 271 20.12 107.45 -54.42
CA GLY A 271 19.51 108.65 -55.01
C GLY A 271 19.95 109.96 -54.34
N GLU A 272 20.45 109.91 -53.10
CA GLU A 272 21.10 111.05 -52.42
C GLU A 272 22.55 111.30 -52.89
N LYS A 273 23.00 110.64 -53.96
CA LYS A 273 24.28 110.94 -54.63
C LYS A 273 24.20 112.16 -55.57
N HIS A 274 23.10 112.92 -55.53
CA HIS A 274 23.01 114.29 -56.03
C HIS A 274 22.64 115.24 -54.88
N GLY A 275 23.69 115.74 -54.21
CA GLY A 275 23.75 116.99 -53.45
C GLY A 275 22.62 117.35 -52.47
N LEU A 276 22.89 117.17 -51.17
CA LEU A 276 23.01 118.31 -50.26
C LEU A 276 23.77 117.91 -48.98
N VAL A 277 24.91 118.56 -48.81
CA VAL A 277 25.71 118.63 -47.59
C VAL A 277 24.97 119.50 -46.58
N ILE A 278 24.74 119.00 -45.37
CA ILE A 278 24.84 119.79 -44.14
C ILE A 278 25.58 118.93 -43.08
N ILE A 279 26.77 119.40 -42.72
CA ILE A 279 27.64 119.09 -41.58
C ILE A 279 27.98 120.48 -41.00
N PRO A 280 28.35 120.72 -39.71
CA PRO A 280 28.14 120.05 -38.41
C PRO A 280 27.73 121.08 -37.30
N GLU A 281 27.74 120.64 -36.03
CA GLU A 281 28.24 121.29 -34.78
C GLU A 281 27.35 120.80 -33.62
N ASP A 282 27.81 120.37 -32.44
CA ASP A 282 29.15 120.33 -31.85
C ASP A 282 29.17 119.29 -30.71
N MET A 283 30.40 118.82 -30.44
CA MET A 283 30.86 117.98 -29.33
C MET A 283 30.70 118.71 -27.96
N PRO A 284 31.32 118.35 -26.80
CA PRO A 284 32.30 117.29 -26.47
C PRO A 284 32.14 116.66 -25.05
N ASN A 285 32.78 115.56 -24.69
CA ASN A 285 34.15 115.36 -24.15
C ASN A 285 34.16 113.90 -23.66
N GLY A 286 35.20 113.08 -23.63
CA GLY A 286 36.67 113.20 -23.69
C GLY A 286 37.19 111.90 -23.03
N ASP A 287 38.08 111.13 -23.66
CA ASP A 287 39.56 111.16 -23.43
C ASP A 287 39.95 110.36 -22.16
N VAL A 288 40.96 109.48 -22.01
CA VAL A 288 42.28 109.28 -22.64
C VAL A 288 42.75 107.83 -22.32
N SER A 289 43.32 107.17 -23.32
CA SER A 289 44.46 106.23 -23.39
C SER A 289 44.76 105.05 -22.44
N HIS A 290 45.22 103.99 -23.13
CA HIS A 290 46.53 103.32 -23.07
C HIS A 290 46.69 101.94 -22.41
N GLU A 291 47.24 101.07 -23.25
CA GLU A 291 48.17 99.98 -23.01
C GLU A 291 47.72 98.64 -22.40
N SER A 292 47.83 97.64 -23.26
CA SER A 292 47.96 96.21 -22.99
C SER A 292 48.97 95.91 -21.88
N PRO A 293 48.77 94.78 -21.19
CA PRO A 293 49.69 93.70 -21.45
C PRO A 293 48.97 92.40 -21.79
N THR A 294 49.55 91.73 -22.78
CA THR A 294 49.47 90.29 -23.04
C THR A 294 49.03 89.45 -21.83
N SER A 295 47.84 88.88 -21.92
CA SER A 295 47.50 87.61 -21.28
C SER A 295 46.76 86.81 -22.32
N GLY A 296 47.29 85.64 -22.67
CA GLY A 296 46.73 84.79 -23.71
C GLY A 296 45.26 84.51 -23.44
N ILE A 297 44.38 85.21 -24.16
CA ILE A 297 42.96 84.88 -24.21
C ILE A 297 42.89 83.59 -25.02
N THR A 298 42.96 82.48 -24.30
CA THR A 298 42.66 81.17 -24.86
C THR A 298 41.14 81.16 -24.99
N VAL A 299 40.63 81.27 -26.21
CA VAL A 299 39.20 81.21 -26.49
C VAL A 299 38.71 79.84 -26.03
N VAL A 300 37.99 79.82 -24.91
CA VAL A 300 37.35 78.62 -24.40
C VAL A 300 36.14 78.34 -25.29
N THR A 301 36.02 77.10 -25.77
CA THR A 301 34.88 76.68 -26.59
C THR A 301 33.58 76.89 -25.80
N GLN A 302 32.48 77.19 -26.51
CA GLN A 302 31.18 77.44 -25.88
C GLN A 302 30.76 76.30 -24.92
N GLU A 303 31.09 75.06 -25.27
CA GLU A 303 30.87 73.87 -24.44
C GLU A 303 31.65 73.93 -23.11
N ALA A 304 32.93 74.32 -23.15
CA ALA A 304 33.75 74.40 -21.95
C ALA A 304 33.34 75.58 -21.04
N ALA A 305 32.82 76.67 -21.61
CA ALA A 305 32.22 77.75 -20.83
C ALA A 305 30.95 77.29 -20.09
N GLN A 306 30.10 76.51 -20.76
CA GLN A 306 28.84 76.02 -20.22
C GLN A 306 29.05 74.97 -19.10
N VAL A 307 30.04 74.08 -19.25
CA VAL A 307 30.42 73.09 -18.23
C VAL A 307 30.98 73.79 -16.97
N LEU A 308 31.75 74.86 -17.13
CA LEU A 308 32.26 75.66 -16.02
C LEU A 308 31.18 76.47 -15.32
N GLU A 309 30.12 76.87 -16.03
CA GLU A 309 28.94 77.54 -15.46
C GLU A 309 28.12 76.57 -14.60
N SER A 310 27.96 75.31 -15.04
CA SER A 310 27.29 74.27 -14.25
C SER A 310 28.01 73.85 -12.96
N ALA A 311 29.33 74.09 -12.86
CA ALA A 311 30.11 73.82 -11.66
C ALA A 311 29.90 74.85 -10.52
N GLY A 312 29.07 75.87 -10.75
CA GLY A 312 28.70 76.93 -9.81
C GLY A 312 29.75 78.04 -9.67
N ASP A 313 29.47 79.05 -8.84
CA ASP A 313 30.33 80.23 -8.72
C ASP A 313 31.64 80.00 -7.92
N GLY A 314 32.70 80.69 -8.34
CA GLY A 314 34.02 80.67 -7.70
C GLY A 314 35.19 80.83 -8.67
N PRO A 315 36.43 81.01 -8.17
CA PRO A 315 37.61 81.04 -9.00
C PRO A 315 37.79 79.70 -9.76
N LEU A 316 38.45 79.76 -10.91
CA LEU A 316 38.50 78.67 -11.90
C LEU A 316 39.05 77.36 -11.31
N ASP A 317 40.02 77.45 -10.40
CA ASP A 317 40.61 76.35 -9.68
C ASP A 317 39.61 75.59 -8.79
N VAL A 318 38.67 76.30 -8.16
CA VAL A 318 37.59 75.72 -7.34
C VAL A 318 36.56 75.01 -8.22
N ARG A 319 36.17 75.61 -9.35
CA ARG A 319 35.25 74.98 -10.31
C ARG A 319 35.85 73.72 -10.95
N LEU A 320 37.11 73.78 -11.34
CA LEU A 320 37.83 72.62 -11.88
C LEU A 320 37.96 71.50 -10.84
N ARG A 321 38.20 71.83 -9.56
CA ARG A 321 38.24 70.82 -8.48
C ARG A 321 36.89 70.13 -8.29
N LYS A 322 35.79 70.87 -8.27
CA LYS A 322 34.43 70.28 -8.17
C LYS A 322 34.13 69.34 -9.34
N LEU A 323 34.49 69.73 -10.56
CA LEU A 323 34.31 68.86 -11.74
C LEU A 323 35.18 67.60 -11.67
N VAL A 324 36.37 67.68 -11.07
CA VAL A 324 37.21 66.50 -10.82
C VAL A 324 36.59 65.60 -9.75
N ASP A 325 36.07 66.16 -8.66
CA ASP A 325 35.39 65.41 -7.60
C ASP A 325 34.13 64.71 -8.13
N GLU A 326 33.32 65.40 -8.94
CA GLU A 326 32.14 64.83 -9.61
C GLU A 326 32.53 63.73 -10.60
N LYS A 327 33.62 63.93 -11.36
CA LYS A 327 34.17 62.90 -12.24
C LYS A 327 34.61 61.67 -11.45
N ASP A 328 35.27 61.84 -10.31
CA ASP A 328 35.73 60.74 -9.47
C ASP A 328 34.57 59.99 -8.80
N GLU A 329 33.49 60.69 -8.43
CA GLU A 329 32.24 60.12 -7.94
C GLU A 329 31.54 59.32 -9.06
N LEU A 330 31.39 59.90 -10.26
CA LEU A 330 30.84 59.19 -11.42
C LEU A 330 31.69 57.97 -11.80
N LEU A 331 33.02 58.07 -11.74
CA LEU A 331 33.92 56.93 -11.96
C LEU A 331 33.74 55.84 -10.90
N SER A 332 33.43 56.22 -9.65
CA SER A 332 33.14 55.27 -8.57
C SER A 332 31.78 54.59 -8.78
N GLN A 333 30.77 55.33 -9.24
CA GLN A 333 29.47 54.79 -9.63
C GLN A 333 29.57 53.84 -10.83
N ILE A 334 30.35 54.20 -11.85
CA ILE A 334 30.64 53.33 -13.01
C ILE A 334 31.33 52.04 -12.56
N ARG A 335 32.31 52.12 -11.64
CA ARG A 335 32.97 50.93 -11.09
C ARG A 335 31.99 50.03 -10.34
N LYS A 336 31.11 50.60 -9.53
CA LYS A 336 30.07 49.88 -8.79
C LYS A 336 29.05 49.22 -9.72
N LEU A 337 28.54 49.94 -10.71
CA LEU A 337 27.62 49.41 -11.71
C LEU A 337 28.27 48.32 -12.57
N LYS A 338 29.55 48.47 -12.92
CA LYS A 338 30.31 47.41 -13.60
C LYS A 338 30.45 46.15 -12.75
N MET A 339 30.75 46.29 -11.46
CA MET A 339 30.78 45.13 -10.55
C MET A 339 29.40 44.47 -10.44
N GLN A 340 28.33 45.25 -10.30
CA GLN A 340 26.97 44.70 -10.26
C GLN A 340 26.57 44.01 -11.57
N LEU A 341 26.93 44.59 -12.72
CA LEU A 341 26.71 43.96 -14.02
C LEU A 341 27.52 42.68 -14.18
N GLU A 342 28.76 42.64 -13.70
CA GLU A 342 29.61 41.45 -13.72
C GLU A 342 29.10 40.38 -12.76
N GLU A 343 28.60 40.75 -11.59
CA GLU A 343 27.94 39.85 -10.64
C GLU A 343 26.66 39.26 -11.23
N GLU A 344 25.81 40.06 -11.89
CA GLU A 344 24.62 39.57 -12.58
C GLU A 344 24.97 38.71 -13.80
N ARG A 345 26.01 39.06 -14.56
CA ARG A 345 26.55 38.21 -15.63
C ARG A 345 27.09 36.89 -15.09
N GLN A 346 27.79 36.88 -13.96
CA GLN A 346 28.26 35.65 -13.33
C GLN A 346 27.12 34.82 -12.75
N LYS A 347 26.06 35.45 -12.22
CA LYS A 347 24.83 34.75 -11.83
C LYS A 347 24.15 34.13 -13.03
N HIS A 348 24.03 34.84 -14.15
CA HIS A 348 23.52 34.29 -15.41
C HIS A 348 24.42 33.20 -15.98
N LEU A 349 25.75 33.33 -15.93
CA LEU A 349 26.66 32.26 -16.36
C LEU A 349 26.57 31.02 -15.46
N LYS A 350 26.32 31.18 -14.15
CA LYS A 350 26.07 30.05 -13.24
C LYS A 350 24.68 29.44 -13.45
N ILE A 351 23.67 30.25 -13.74
CA ILE A 351 22.32 29.81 -14.08
C ILE A 351 22.33 29.08 -15.43
N ASP A 352 22.94 29.65 -16.47
CA ASP A 352 23.17 29.01 -17.77
C ASP A 352 24.07 27.79 -17.65
N SER A 353 25.09 27.77 -16.76
CA SER A 353 25.87 26.56 -16.48
C SER A 353 25.00 25.47 -15.84
N VAL A 354 24.07 25.80 -14.94
CA VAL A 354 23.15 24.84 -14.33
C VAL A 354 22.09 24.33 -15.32
N TYR A 355 21.73 25.13 -16.33
CA TYR A 355 20.83 24.71 -17.42
C TYR A 355 21.56 24.01 -18.59
N THR A 356 22.81 24.36 -18.89
CA THR A 356 23.62 23.77 -19.98
C THR A 356 24.49 22.59 -19.56
N GLU A 357 24.67 22.35 -18.27
CA GLU A 357 25.19 21.07 -17.75
C GLU A 357 24.17 19.93 -17.94
N GLY A 358 22.93 20.27 -18.33
CA GLY A 358 21.94 19.35 -18.90
C GLY A 358 22.06 19.10 -20.41
N GLU A 359 22.80 19.92 -21.17
CA GLU A 359 22.85 19.85 -22.65
C GLU A 359 24.24 19.55 -23.23
N ARG A 360 25.32 19.54 -22.44
CA ARG A 360 26.68 19.28 -22.96
C ARG A 360 27.22 17.86 -22.76
N MET A 361 26.34 16.88 -22.59
CA MET A 361 26.66 15.45 -22.68
C MET A 361 26.01 14.87 -23.95
N GLU A 362 26.52 15.25 -25.12
CA GLU A 362 26.05 14.75 -26.44
C GLU A 362 26.36 13.25 -26.71
N ASN A 363 26.68 12.48 -25.65
CA ASN A 363 26.70 11.01 -25.64
C ASN A 363 26.03 10.41 -24.38
N GLY A 364 25.36 11.21 -23.55
CA GLY A 364 24.75 10.79 -22.28
C GLY A 364 23.23 10.91 -22.23
N THR A 365 22.63 11.87 -22.93
CA THR A 365 21.16 12.05 -23.00
C THR A 365 20.48 10.94 -23.78
N ASP A 366 21.09 10.46 -24.87
CA ASP A 366 20.61 9.28 -25.61
C ASP A 366 20.77 7.99 -24.78
N LEU A 367 21.86 7.88 -24.01
CA LEU A 367 22.08 6.74 -23.11
C LEU A 367 21.05 6.71 -21.97
N HIS A 368 20.71 7.85 -21.38
CA HIS A 368 19.69 7.95 -20.34
C HIS A 368 18.28 7.63 -20.86
N PHE A 369 17.94 8.09 -22.07
CA PHE A 369 16.68 7.74 -22.72
C PHE A 369 16.62 6.25 -23.07
N ILE A 370 17.72 5.65 -23.55
CA ILE A 370 17.84 4.20 -23.80
C ILE A 370 17.73 3.40 -22.49
N GLU A 371 18.32 3.86 -21.39
CA GLU A 371 18.19 3.23 -20.07
C GLU A 371 16.76 3.32 -19.55
N MET A 372 16.13 4.49 -19.64
CA MET A 372 14.72 4.68 -19.26
C MET A 372 13.78 3.82 -20.11
N GLN A 373 14.03 3.72 -21.42
CA GLN A 373 13.28 2.86 -22.33
C GLN A 373 13.50 1.37 -22.02
N ARG A 374 14.72 0.97 -21.64
CA ARG A 374 15.02 -0.40 -21.20
C ARG A 374 14.34 -0.73 -19.88
N ASP A 375 14.33 0.17 -18.92
CA ASP A 375 13.64 -0.02 -17.65
C ASP A 375 12.12 -0.04 -17.81
N ALA A 376 11.56 0.83 -18.66
CA ALA A 376 10.15 0.78 -19.03
C ALA A 376 9.80 -0.57 -19.69
N ASN A 377 10.61 -1.04 -20.64
CA ASN A 377 10.41 -2.33 -21.30
C ASN A 377 10.58 -3.52 -20.34
N ARG A 378 11.51 -3.43 -19.37
CA ARG A 378 11.68 -4.42 -18.30
C ARG A 378 10.44 -4.46 -17.41
N GLN A 379 9.93 -3.30 -16.99
CA GLN A 379 8.71 -3.20 -16.19
C GLN A 379 7.50 -3.75 -16.96
N ILE A 380 7.35 -3.43 -18.25
CA ILE A 380 6.29 -3.98 -19.10
C ILE A 380 6.38 -5.52 -19.15
N SER A 381 7.59 -6.06 -19.30
CA SER A 381 7.81 -7.51 -19.33
C SER A 381 7.48 -8.17 -17.99
N GLU A 382 7.84 -7.55 -16.87
CA GLU A 382 7.49 -8.00 -15.52
C GLU A 382 5.98 -7.97 -15.28
N TYR A 383 5.29 -6.91 -15.70
CA TYR A 383 3.84 -6.81 -15.60
C TYR A 383 3.14 -7.83 -16.50
N LYS A 384 3.65 -8.04 -17.72
CA LYS A 384 3.13 -9.07 -18.64
C LYS A 384 3.29 -10.48 -18.05
N PHE A 385 4.42 -10.77 -17.40
CA PHE A 385 4.64 -12.04 -16.72
C PHE A 385 3.68 -12.22 -15.53
N LYS A 386 3.53 -11.19 -14.70
CA LYS A 386 2.58 -11.21 -13.56
C LYS A 386 1.14 -11.38 -14.03
N LEU A 387 0.75 -10.70 -15.11
CA LEU A 387 -0.56 -10.84 -15.72
C LEU A 387 -0.80 -12.27 -16.21
N SER A 388 0.15 -12.84 -16.98
CA SER A 388 0.07 -14.23 -17.45
C SER A 388 -0.05 -15.23 -16.30
N LYS A 389 0.70 -15.02 -15.21
CA LYS A 389 0.60 -15.86 -14.01
C LYS A 389 -0.77 -15.74 -13.33
N ALA A 390 -1.29 -14.52 -13.18
CA ALA A 390 -2.61 -14.28 -12.61
C ALA A 390 -3.73 -14.86 -13.48
N GLU A 391 -3.59 -14.80 -14.82
CA GLU A 391 -4.51 -15.42 -15.77
C GLU A 391 -4.51 -16.95 -15.62
N GLN A 392 -3.33 -17.57 -15.44
CA GLN A 392 -3.22 -19.01 -15.20
C GLN A 392 -3.84 -19.43 -13.84
N GLU A 393 -3.60 -18.66 -12.78
CA GLU A 393 -4.20 -18.88 -11.46
C GLU A 393 -5.73 -18.75 -11.52
N MET A 394 -6.23 -17.73 -12.23
CA MET A 394 -7.66 -17.52 -12.45
C MET A 394 -8.30 -18.69 -13.20
N ALA A 395 -7.68 -19.18 -14.28
CA ALA A 395 -8.16 -20.37 -14.99
C ALA A 395 -8.21 -21.62 -14.09
N THR A 396 -7.25 -21.78 -13.20
CA THR A 396 -7.22 -22.89 -12.23
C THR A 396 -8.33 -22.76 -11.19
N MET A 397 -8.56 -21.54 -10.69
CA MET A 397 -9.63 -21.24 -9.75
C MET A 397 -11.01 -21.43 -10.39
N GLU A 398 -11.19 -21.05 -11.65
CA GLU A 398 -12.42 -21.29 -12.41
C GLU A 398 -12.72 -22.79 -12.56
N GLN A 399 -11.69 -23.60 -12.82
CA GLN A 399 -11.85 -25.06 -12.90
C GLN A 399 -12.23 -25.68 -11.55
N ASN A 400 -11.60 -25.22 -10.46
CA ASN A 400 -11.93 -25.65 -9.10
C ASN A 400 -13.36 -25.26 -8.73
N LEU A 401 -13.78 -24.04 -9.08
CA LEU A 401 -15.15 -23.57 -8.85
C LEU A 401 -16.17 -24.43 -9.60
N ARG A 402 -15.92 -24.75 -10.88
CA ARG A 402 -16.79 -25.67 -11.64
C ARG A 402 -16.91 -27.03 -10.97
N THR A 403 -15.78 -27.63 -10.58
CA THR A 403 -15.77 -28.93 -9.89
C THR A 403 -16.52 -28.89 -8.55
N ALA A 404 -16.44 -27.78 -7.82
CA ALA A 404 -17.16 -27.59 -6.57
C ALA A 404 -18.68 -27.40 -6.80
N LEU A 405 -19.06 -26.68 -7.85
CA LEU A 405 -20.46 -26.52 -8.26
C LEU A 405 -21.06 -27.88 -8.65
N ASP A 406 -20.37 -28.68 -9.47
CA ASP A 406 -20.84 -30.02 -9.86
C ASP A 406 -21.08 -30.91 -8.62
N LYS A 407 -20.16 -30.91 -7.65
CA LYS A 407 -20.35 -31.64 -6.37
C LYS A 407 -21.54 -31.12 -5.57
N THR A 408 -21.79 -29.81 -5.61
CA THR A 408 -22.93 -29.19 -4.91
C THR A 408 -24.24 -29.65 -5.54
N GLU A 409 -24.32 -29.66 -6.88
CA GLU A 409 -25.48 -30.19 -7.62
C GLU A 409 -25.72 -31.67 -7.32
N GLU A 410 -24.67 -32.50 -7.26
CA GLU A 410 -24.77 -33.91 -6.86
C GLU A 410 -25.31 -34.06 -5.43
N MET A 411 -24.81 -33.27 -4.48
CA MET A 411 -25.32 -33.27 -3.10
C MET A 411 -26.77 -32.80 -3.02
N GLU A 412 -27.18 -31.80 -3.81
CA GLU A 412 -28.57 -31.37 -3.89
C GLU A 412 -29.47 -32.48 -4.45
N MET A 413 -29.03 -33.17 -5.50
CA MET A 413 -29.76 -34.31 -6.06
C MET A 413 -29.91 -35.44 -5.03
N THR A 414 -28.85 -35.82 -4.32
CA THR A 414 -28.91 -36.87 -3.29
C THR A 414 -29.79 -36.45 -2.12
N ASN A 415 -29.70 -35.21 -1.65
CA ASN A 415 -30.55 -34.67 -0.60
C ASN A 415 -32.04 -34.70 -1.00
N ASN A 416 -32.35 -34.30 -2.23
CA ASN A 416 -33.71 -34.40 -2.79
C ASN A 416 -34.24 -35.84 -2.80
N HIS A 417 -33.39 -36.83 -3.11
CA HIS A 417 -33.76 -38.24 -3.04
C HIS A 417 -34.03 -38.69 -1.59
N LEU A 418 -33.18 -38.27 -0.64
CA LEU A 418 -33.36 -38.57 0.78
C LEU A 418 -34.64 -37.94 1.33
N ILE A 419 -34.96 -36.69 0.97
CA ILE A 419 -36.22 -36.01 1.34
C ILE A 419 -37.42 -36.83 0.85
N LYS A 420 -37.45 -37.22 -0.43
CA LYS A 420 -38.54 -38.05 -0.99
C LYS A 420 -38.69 -39.39 -0.25
N ARG A 421 -37.58 -40.02 0.15
CA ARG A 421 -37.61 -41.27 0.92
C ARG A 421 -38.14 -41.05 2.34
N LEU A 422 -37.76 -39.94 2.97
CA LEU A 422 -38.26 -39.52 4.28
C LEU A 422 -39.77 -39.24 4.26
N GLU A 423 -40.27 -38.58 3.22
CA GLU A 423 -41.70 -38.34 3.01
C GLU A 423 -42.48 -39.63 2.86
N LYS A 424 -41.98 -40.60 2.07
CA LYS A 424 -42.60 -41.93 1.97
C LYS A 424 -42.65 -42.66 3.32
N MET A 425 -41.57 -42.60 4.09
CA MET A 425 -41.53 -43.20 5.43
C MET A 425 -42.53 -42.54 6.39
N LYS A 426 -42.65 -41.20 6.35
CA LYS A 426 -43.65 -40.45 7.12
C LYS A 426 -45.08 -40.83 6.71
N ALA A 427 -45.36 -40.94 5.41
CA ALA A 427 -46.66 -41.36 4.90
C ALA A 427 -47.02 -42.78 5.37
N ASN A 428 -46.08 -43.74 5.28
CA ASN A 428 -46.28 -45.10 5.76
C ASN A 428 -46.54 -45.16 7.28
N ARG A 429 -45.77 -44.39 8.07
CA ARG A 429 -46.00 -44.27 9.52
C ARG A 429 -47.38 -43.73 9.84
N ASN A 430 -47.82 -42.67 9.14
CA ASN A 430 -49.14 -42.07 9.36
C ASN A 430 -50.27 -43.04 8.97
N ALA A 431 -50.10 -43.80 7.89
CA ALA A 431 -51.06 -44.83 7.49
C ALA A 431 -51.18 -45.94 8.55
N LEU A 432 -50.06 -46.42 9.10
CA LEU A 432 -50.05 -47.41 10.19
C LEU A 432 -50.71 -46.88 11.45
N LEU A 433 -50.46 -45.62 11.83
CA LEU A 433 -51.10 -44.97 12.98
C LEU A 433 -52.61 -44.80 12.79
N SER A 434 -53.11 -44.68 11.56
CA SER A 434 -54.55 -44.58 11.28
C SER A 434 -55.30 -45.93 11.33
N GLN A 435 -54.57 -47.05 11.37
CA GLN A 435 -55.14 -48.41 11.45
C GLN A 435 -55.20 -48.96 12.88
N GLN A 436 -54.59 -48.25 13.85
CA GLN A 436 -54.79 -48.48 15.29
C GLN A 436 -55.91 -47.58 15.80
#